data_AF-A0A7X0X8R4-F1
#
_entry.id   AF-A0A7X0X8R4-F1
#
_cell.length_a   1.000
_cell.length_b   1.000
_cell.length_c   1.000
_cell.angle_alpha   90.00
_cell.angle_beta   90.00
_cell.angle_gamma   90.00
#
_symmetry.space_group_name_H-M   'P 1'
#
loop_
_entity.id
_entity.type
_entity.pdbx_description
1 polymer ?
#
loop_
_entity_poly.entity_id
_entity_poly.type
_entity_poly.pdbx_seq_one_letter_code
_entity_poly.pdbx_strand_id
1 'polypeptide(L)' 'MDKFLFNATLFASALLLIVSIFRGSIPLTAISLVLAIVSQHFFRKKYPKQTRSYREIIAAKQKKG' A
#
# COMPACT_ATOMS: atom_id res chain seq x y z
N MET A 1 8.24 -4.22 10.84
CA MET A 1 8.40 -3.75 9.44
C MET A 1 8.81 -2.30 9.46
N ASP A 2 10.10 -2.09 9.37
CA ASP A 2 10.72 -0.79 9.16
C ASP A 2 10.16 -0.14 7.90
N LYS A 3 10.00 1.19 7.93
CA LYS A 3 9.51 1.98 6.77
C LYS A 3 10.30 1.66 5.49
N PHE A 4 11.59 1.38 5.65
CA PHE A 4 12.49 1.02 4.57
C PHE A 4 12.10 -0.31 3.90
N LEU A 5 11.84 -1.34 4.70
CA LEU A 5 11.40 -2.66 4.21
C LEU A 5 10.07 -2.55 3.46
N PHE A 6 9.12 -1.78 3.98
CA PHE A 6 7.83 -1.57 3.31
C PHE A 6 7.99 -0.88 1.94
N ASN A 7 8.75 0.20 1.89
CA ASN A 7 9.01 0.92 0.64
C ASN A 7 9.78 0.06 -0.37
N ALA A 8 10.74 -0.75 0.09
CA ALA A 8 11.49 -1.68 -0.75
C ALA A 8 10.57 -2.75 -1.36
N THR A 9 9.67 -3.33 -0.56
CA THR A 9 8.68 -4.29 -1.07
C THR A 9 7.71 -3.65 -2.06
N LEU A 10 7.25 -2.43 -1.78
CA LEU A 10 6.32 -1.70 -2.66
C LEU A 10 6.99 -1.35 -4.00
N PHE A 11 8.25 -0.92 -3.96
CA PHE A 11 9.07 -0.65 -5.14
C PHE A 11 9.34 -1.92 -5.96
N ALA A 12 9.71 -3.03 -5.31
CA ALA A 12 9.91 -4.32 -5.99
C ALA A 12 8.63 -4.82 -6.67
N SER A 13 7.48 -4.62 -6.03
CA SER A 13 6.16 -4.98 -6.58
C SER A 13 5.86 -4.17 -7.85
N ALA A 14 6.13 -2.86 -7.82
CA ALA A 14 5.95 -1.98 -8.97
C ALA A 14 6.87 -2.34 -10.13
N LEU A 15 8.15 -2.66 -9.88
CA LEU A 15 9.09 -3.11 -10.91
C LEU A 15 8.64 -4.42 -11.55
N LEU A 16 8.20 -5.40 -10.75
CA LEU A 16 7.66 -6.66 -11.27
C LEU A 16 6.41 -6.43 -12.14
N LEU A 17 5.56 -5.48 -11.74
CA LEU A 17 4.36 -5.13 -12.48
C LEU A 17 4.71 -4.51 -13.85
N ILE A 18 5.68 -3.60 -13.90
CA ILE A 18 6.19 -3.02 -15.16
C ILE A 18 6.73 -4.13 -16.06
N VAL A 19 7.63 -4.98 -15.55
CA VAL A 19 8.23 -6.08 -16.33
C VAL A 19 7.16 -7.05 -16.84
N SER A 20 6.13 -7.33 -16.05
CA SER A 20 5.04 -8.24 -16.44
C SER A 20 4.17 -7.71 -17.57
N ILE A 21 3.94 -6.38 -17.62
CA ILE A 21 3.19 -5.73 -18.70
C ILE A 21 3.96 -5.82 -20.02
N PHE A 22 5.27 -5.54 -20.01
CA PHE A 22 6.08 -5.59 -21.24
C PHE A 22 6.30 -7.01 -21.77
N ARG A 23 6.21 -8.04 -20.91
CA ARG A 23 6.42 -9.43 -21.28
C ARG A 23 5.12 -10.19 -21.60
N GLY A 24 3.97 -9.50 -21.62
CA GLY A 24 2.64 -10.10 -21.87
C GLY A 24 2.25 -11.21 -20.90
N SER A 25 2.93 -11.30 -19.74
CA SER A 25 2.88 -12.46 -18.86
C SER A 25 1.82 -12.24 -17.78
N ILE A 26 0.57 -12.57 -18.11
CA ILE A 26 -0.62 -12.53 -17.23
C ILE A 26 -0.39 -13.17 -15.83
N PRO A 27 0.41 -14.24 -15.66
CA PRO A 27 0.67 -14.80 -14.33
C PRO A 27 1.46 -13.85 -13.42
N LEU A 28 2.40 -13.08 -13.97
CA LEU A 28 3.25 -12.18 -13.20
C LEU A 28 2.49 -10.92 -12.75
N THR A 29 1.58 -10.40 -13.59
CA THR A 29 0.67 -9.31 -13.18
C THR A 29 -0.25 -9.76 -12.06
N ALA A 30 -0.80 -10.97 -12.12
CA ALA A 30 -1.66 -11.53 -11.07
C ALA A 30 -0.93 -11.67 -9.74
N ILE A 31 0.31 -12.20 -9.74
CA ILE A 31 1.12 -12.33 -8.52
C ILE A 31 1.43 -10.94 -7.93
N SER A 32 1.81 -9.97 -8.77
CA SER A 32 2.11 -8.61 -8.30
C SER A 32 0.87 -7.92 -7.72
N LEU A 33 -0.30 -8.11 -8.32
CA LEU A 33 -1.57 -7.59 -7.82
C LEU A 33 -1.91 -8.17 -6.45
N VAL A 34 -1.76 -9.49 -6.26
CA VAL A 34 -1.98 -10.16 -4.97
C VAL A 34 -1.02 -9.61 -3.92
N LEU A 35 0.26 -9.44 -4.26
CA LEU A 35 1.25 -8.87 -3.35
C LEU A 35 0.91 -7.43 -2.94
N ALA A 36 0.44 -6.61 -3.88
CA ALA A 36 0.02 -5.23 -3.63
C ALA A 36 -1.19 -5.18 -2.68
N ILE A 37 -2.19 -6.03 -2.88
CA ILE A 37 -3.38 -6.12 -2.01
C ILE A 37 -2.98 -6.53 -0.59
N VAL A 38 -2.11 -7.54 -0.46
CA VAL A 38 -1.62 -7.99 0.86
C VAL A 38 -0.84 -6.88 1.56
N SER A 39 0.07 -6.22 0.84
CA SER A 39 0.84 -5.09 1.37
C SER A 39 -0.07 -3.96 1.85
N GLN A 40 -1.08 -3.62 1.07
CA GLN A 40 -2.07 -2.60 1.42
C GLN A 40 -2.93 -3.01 2.62
N HIS A 41 -3.32 -4.29 2.73
CA HIS A 41 -4.06 -4.81 3.88
C HIS A 41 -3.23 -4.70 5.17
N PHE A 42 -1.97 -5.14 5.14
CA PHE A 42 -1.07 -5.02 6.28
C PHE A 42 -0.78 -3.56 6.65
N PHE A 43 -0.60 -2.68 5.66
CA PHE A 43 -0.39 -1.26 5.90
C PHE A 43 -1.60 -0.61 6.59
N ARG A 44 -2.82 -0.88 6.11
CA ARG A 44 -4.07 -0.38 6.71
C ARG A 44 -4.28 -0.91 8.13
N LYS A 45 -3.96 -2.19 8.37
CA LYS A 45 -4.03 -2.80 9.70
C LYS A 45 -3.01 -2.18 10.67
N LYS A 46 -1.81 -1.87 10.20
CA LYS A 46 -0.72 -1.32 11.02
C LYS A 46 -0.86 0.18 11.30
N TYR A 47 -1.45 0.95 10.38
CA TYR A 47 -1.63 2.40 10.53
C TYR A 47 -3.10 2.84 10.37
N PRO A 48 -4.04 2.32 11.20
CA PRO A 48 -5.47 2.57 11.02
C PRO A 48 -5.84 4.06 11.14
N LYS A 49 -5.06 4.84 11.92
CA LYS A 49 -5.28 6.27 12.15
C LYS A 49 -4.75 7.18 11.04
N GLN A 50 -3.86 6.70 10.15
CA GLN A 50 -3.36 7.47 9.00
C GLN A 50 -4.30 7.39 7.79
N THR A 51 -5.16 6.36 7.73
CA THR A 51 -6.26 6.24 6.78
C THR A 51 -7.52 6.98 7.18
N ARG A 52 -7.51 7.70 8.31
CA ARG A 52 -8.60 8.62 8.64
C ARG A 52 -8.72 9.63 7.51
N SER A 53 -9.90 9.66 6.88
CA SER A 53 -10.27 10.73 5.95
C SER A 53 -9.91 12.07 6.58
N TYR A 54 -9.39 13.01 5.79
CA TYR A 54 -9.00 14.34 6.25
C TYR A 54 -10.10 15.01 7.12
N ARG A 55 -11.38 14.69 6.87
CA ARG A 55 -12.53 15.06 7.70
C ARG A 55 -12.46 14.58 9.15
N GLU A 56 -12.05 13.33 9.39
CA GLU A 56 -11.91 12.78 10.75
C GLU A 56 -10.75 13.39 11.52
N ILE A 57 -9.68 13.81 10.82
CA ILE A 57 -8.54 14.49 11.43
C ILE A 57 -8.96 15.89 11.91
N ILE A 58 -9.75 16.61 11.10
CA ILE A 58 -10.28 17.94 11.45
C ILE A 58 -11.28 17.85 12.61
N ALA A 59 -12.22 16.90 12.57
CA ALA A 59 -13.20 16.70 13.64
C ALA A 59 -12.54 16.34 14.99
N ALA A 60 -11.44 15.58 14.97
CA ALA A 60 -10.69 15.26 16.18
C ALA A 60 -9.89 16.45 16.75
N LYS A 61 -9.46 17.39 15.89
CA LYS A 61 -8.86 18.66 16.33
C LYS A 61 -9.89 19.60 16.96
N GLN A 62 -11.09 19.69 16.39
CA GLN A 62 -12.16 20.55 16.93
C GLN A 62 -12.71 20.07 18.27
N LYS A 63 -12.73 18.76 18.56
CA LYS A 63 -13.15 18.24 19.87
C LYS A 63 -12.15 18.48 21.02
N LYS A 64 -10.94 18.97 20.72
CA LYS A 64 -9.87 19.19 21.70
C LYS A 64 -9.57 20.67 21.98
N GLY A 65 -10.33 21.59 21.39
CA GLY A 65 -10.37 23.01 21.75
C GLY A 65 -11.69 23.31 22.44
#